data_AF-A0A950U2P0-F1
#
_entry.id   AF-A0A950U2P0-F1
#
_cell.length_a   1.000
_cell.length_b   1.000
_cell.length_c   1.000
_cell.angle_alpha   90.00
_cell.angle_beta   90.00
_cell.angle_gamma   90.00
#
_symmetry.space_group_name_H-M   'P 1'
#
loop_
_entity.id
_entity.type
_entity.pdbx_description
1 polymer ?
#
loop_
_entity_poly.entity_id
_entity_poly.type
_entity_poly.pdbx_seq_one_letter_code
_entity_poly.pdbx_strand_id
1 'polypeptide(L)'
;MLHVTTTDISLVLLLGPQLRSFAAAGYEVSTASAAGPWVDRLRGWGIEHHALLHATRAFAPSQDARALVELRTLFRRLQIDIVHTHNPKPGLYGR
;
A
#
# COMPACT_ATOMS: atom_id res chain seq x y z
N MET A 1 5.99 9.46 3.19
CA MET A 1 5.03 9.18 2.08
C MET A 1 4.55 7.74 2.16
N LEU A 2 3.32 7.45 1.74
CA LEU A 2 2.74 6.10 1.77
C LEU A 2 2.40 5.59 0.38
N HIS A 3 2.85 4.39 0.03
CA HIS A 3 2.42 3.68 -1.18
C HIS A 3 1.43 2.56 -0.83
N VAL A 4 0.25 2.61 -1.44
CA VAL A 4 -0.86 1.68 -1.16
C VAL A 4 -1.13 0.82 -2.39
N THR A 5 -1.19 -0.50 -2.20
CA THR A 5 -1.65 -1.47 -3.20
C THR A 5 -2.60 -2.47 -2.54
N THR A 6 -3.33 -3.26 -3.32
CA THR A 6 -4.15 -4.34 -2.75
C THR A 6 -3.29 -5.47 -2.17
N THR A 7 -2.15 -5.80 -2.80
CA THR A 7 -1.32 -6.97 -2.44
C THR A 7 0.16 -6.63 -2.37
N ASP A 8 0.86 -7.20 -1.39
CA ASP A 8 2.29 -7.00 -1.13
C ASP A 8 3.21 -7.26 -2.34
N ILE A 9 2.87 -8.24 -3.18
CA ILE A 9 3.63 -8.56 -4.39
C ILE A 9 3.73 -7.38 -5.35
N SER A 10 2.69 -6.52 -5.42
CA SER A 10 2.70 -5.34 -6.28
C SER A 10 3.68 -4.28 -5.78
N LEU A 11 3.79 -4.11 -4.46
CA LEU A 11 4.78 -3.22 -3.86
C LEU A 11 6.20 -3.64 -4.25
N VAL A 12 6.47 -4.94 -4.23
CA VAL A 12 7.81 -5.45 -4.53
C VAL A 12 8.11 -5.48 -6.02
N LEU A 13 7.25 -6.11 -6.83
CA LEU A 13 7.56 -6.39 -8.23
C LEU A 13 7.34 -5.18 -9.14
N LEU A 14 6.31 -4.37 -8.86
CA LEU A 14 5.98 -3.22 -9.70
C LEU A 14 6.58 -1.93 -9.18
N LEU A 15 6.53 -1.72 -7.86
CA LEU A 15 6.97 -0.47 -7.24
C LEU A 15 8.38 -0.55 -6.62
N GLY A 16 8.99 -1.74 -6.55
CA GLY A 16 10.26 -1.95 -5.85
C GLY A 16 11.41 -1.02 -6.28
N PRO A 17 11.65 -0.77 -7.58
CA PRO A 17 12.64 0.21 -8.01
C PRO A 17 12.30 1.64 -7.55
N GLN A 18 11.03 2.04 -7.66
CA GLN A 18 10.57 3.37 -7.26
C GLN A 18 10.68 3.59 -5.75
N LEU A 19 10.21 2.64 -4.95
CA LEU A 19 10.27 2.68 -3.48
C LEU A 19 11.71 2.84 -2.99
N ARG A 20 12.63 2.05 -3.54
CA ARG A 20 14.06 2.13 -3.20
C ARG A 20 14.70 3.43 -3.67
N SER A 21 14.31 3.95 -4.83
CA SER A 21 14.79 5.24 -5.32
C SER A 21 14.38 6.39 -4.40
N PHE A 22 13.13 6.39 -3.90
CA PHE A 22 12.69 7.39 -2.94
C PHE A 22 13.41 7.25 -1.59
N ALA A 23 13.56 6.02 -1.08
CA ALA A 23 14.33 5.79 0.14
C ALA A 23 15.78 6.25 0.00
N ALA A 24 16.44 5.96 -1.14
CA ALA A 24 17.81 6.40 -1.41
C ALA A 24 17.95 7.94 -1.55
N ALA A 25 16.88 8.63 -1.96
CA ALA A 25 16.82 10.08 -1.99
C ALA A 25 16.52 10.73 -0.61
N GLY A 26 16.44 9.93 0.45
CA GLY A 26 16.25 10.41 1.83
C GLY A 26 14.79 10.60 2.24
N TYR A 27 13.83 10.15 1.43
CA TYR A 27 12.42 10.20 1.81
C TYR A 27 12.08 9.08 2.80
N GLU A 28 11.22 9.39 3.77
CA GLU A 28 10.58 8.39 4.61
C GLU A 28 9.48 7.69 3.81
N VAL A 29 9.71 6.42 3.46
CA VAL A 29 8.81 5.62 2.62
C VAL A 29 8.17 4.52 3.45
N SER A 30 6.84 4.57 3.56
CA SER A 30 6.03 3.51 4.14
C SER A 30 5.16 2.87 3.05
N THR A 31 4.71 1.65 3.29
CA THR A 31 3.85 0.92 2.35
C THR A 31 2.66 0.29 3.07
N ALA A 32 1.53 0.12 2.38
CA ALA A 32 0.38 -0.58 2.91
C ALA A 32 -0.30 -1.48 1.86
N SER A 33 -0.65 -2.70 2.26
CA SER A 33 -1.38 -3.67 1.44
C SER A 33 -1.91 -4.82 2.29
N ALA A 34 -2.66 -5.76 1.69
CA ALA A 34 -2.79 -7.08 2.29
C ALA A 34 -1.40 -7.69 2.48
N ALA A 35 -1.16 -8.27 3.66
CA ALA A 35 0.10 -8.93 3.98
C ALA A 35 0.23 -10.27 3.23
N GLY A 36 1.46 -10.60 2.86
CA GLY A 36 1.79 -11.84 2.16
C GLY A 36 3.28 -12.16 2.25
N PRO A 37 3.76 -13.12 1.42
CA PRO A 37 5.14 -13.60 1.48
C PRO A 37 6.23 -12.56 1.16
N TRP A 38 5.86 -11.44 0.55
CA TRP A 38 6.80 -10.42 0.08
C TRP A 38 7.07 -9.30 1.09
N VAL A 39 6.35 -9.29 2.21
CA VAL A 39 6.52 -8.31 3.29
C VAL A 39 7.95 -8.32 3.83
N ASP A 40 8.56 -9.50 4.00
CA ASP A 40 9.93 -9.58 4.51
C ASP A 40 10.96 -9.01 3.54
N ARG A 41 10.66 -8.99 2.24
CA ARG A 41 11.52 -8.35 1.24
C ARG A 41 11.46 -6.83 1.34
N LEU A 42 10.30 -6.25 1.63
CA LEU A 42 10.16 -4.82 1.91
C LEU A 42 10.95 -4.43 3.16
N ARG A 43 10.82 -5.22 4.24
CA ARG A 43 11.60 -5.03 5.47
C ARG A 43 13.10 -5.15 5.23
N GLY A 44 13.52 -6.09 4.38
CA GLY A 44 14.92 -6.23 3.96
C GLY A 44 15.46 -5.03 3.18
N TRP A 45 14.61 -4.17 2.62
CA TRP A 45 14.99 -2.89 2.04
C TRP A 45 14.96 -1.72 3.04
N GLY A 46 14.66 -1.99 4.32
CA GLY A 46 14.44 -0.95 5.32
C GLY A 46 13.13 -0.19 5.13
N ILE A 47 12.18 -0.74 4.36
CA ILE A 47 10.91 -0.09 4.05
C ILE A 47 9.82 -0.67 4.93
N GLU A 48 9.12 0.19 5.67
CA GLU A 48 8.05 -0.23 6.56
C GLU A 48 6.81 -0.69 5.78
N HIS A 49 6.20 -1.79 6.25
CA HIS A 49 4.95 -2.32 5.70
C HIS A 49 3.87 -2.36 6.76
N HIS A 50 2.70 -1.84 6.41
CA HIS A 50 1.50 -1.85 7.22
C HIS A 50 0.45 -2.76 6.59
N ALA A 51 0.09 -3.81 7.31
CA ALA A 51 -0.93 -4.74 6.86
C ALA A 51 -2.33 -4.12 6.90
N LEU A 52 -3.05 -4.20 5.78
CA LEU A 52 -4.49 -3.92 5.68
C LEU A 52 -5.24 -5.24 5.70
N LEU A 53 -6.07 -5.46 6.72
CA LEU A 53 -6.78 -6.75 6.88
C LEU A 53 -7.94 -6.88 5.90
N HIS A 54 -8.49 -5.76 5.45
CA HIS A 54 -9.66 -5.73 4.58
C HIS A 54 -9.33 -5.33 3.13
N ALA A 55 -8.04 -5.21 2.79
CA ALA A 55 -7.62 -5.00 1.42
C ALA A 55 -7.86 -6.27 0.58
N THR A 56 -8.87 -6.22 -0.29
CA THR A 56 -9.28 -7.35 -1.13
C THR A 56 -9.28 -6.97 -2.61
N ARG A 57 -9.05 -7.96 -3.47
CA ARG A 57 -9.23 -7.85 -4.92
C ARG A 57 -10.68 -8.11 -5.35
N ALA A 58 -11.49 -8.71 -4.48
CA ALA A 58 -12.88 -9.01 -4.77
C ALA A 58 -13.75 -7.75 -4.69
N PHE A 59 -14.86 -7.74 -5.45
CA PHE A 59 -15.88 -6.70 -5.30
C PHE A 59 -16.68 -6.93 -4.01
N ALA A 60 -16.23 -6.35 -2.91
CA ALA A 60 -16.82 -6.51 -1.59
C ALA A 60 -16.97 -5.14 -0.90
N PRO A 61 -18.09 -4.42 -1.11
CA PRO A 61 -18.27 -3.05 -0.63
C PRO A 61 -18.08 -2.88 0.88
N SER A 62 -18.47 -3.87 1.68
CA SER A 62 -18.27 -3.84 3.14
C SER A 62 -16.81 -3.98 3.54
N GLN A 63 -16.03 -4.79 2.83
CA GLN A 63 -14.58 -4.91 3.04
C GLN A 63 -13.85 -3.65 2.57
N ASP A 64 -14.28 -3.09 1.43
CA ASP A 64 -13.77 -1.82 0.93
C ASP A 64 -13.98 -0.67 1.93
N ALA A 65 -15.17 -0.57 2.53
CA ALA A 65 -15.44 0.44 3.57
C ALA A 65 -14.53 0.25 4.80
N ARG A 66 -14.30 -0.99 5.23
CA ARG A 66 -13.38 -1.28 6.34
C ARG A 66 -11.92 -0.96 5.99
N ALA A 67 -11.47 -1.27 4.78
CA ALA A 67 -10.13 -0.92 4.31
C ALA A 67 -9.93 0.61 4.26
N LEU A 68 -10.96 1.37 3.90
CA LEU A 68 -10.92 2.83 3.96
C LEU A 68 -10.76 3.35 5.40
N VAL A 69 -11.44 2.72 6.38
CA VAL A 69 -11.28 3.06 7.80
C VAL A 69 -9.88 2.72 8.31
N GLU A 70 -9.31 1.58 7.91
CA GLU A 70 -7.92 1.21 8.22
C GLU A 70 -6.94 2.24 7.67
N LEU A 71 -7.08 2.62 6.39
CA LEU A 71 -6.26 3.64 5.76
C LEU A 71 -6.40 5.00 6.44
N ARG A 72 -7.63 5.43 6.77
CA ARG A 72 -7.87 6.68 7.49
C ARG A 72 -7.18 6.69 8.85
N THR A 73 -7.21 5.56 9.55
CA THR A 73 -6.54 5.40 10.84
C THR A 73 -5.02 5.47 10.67
N LEU A 74 -4.51 4.83 9.62
CA LEU A 74 -3.09 4.83 9.30
C LEU A 74 -2.56 6.23 8.94
N PHE A 75 -3.27 6.96 8.08
CA PHE A 75 -2.93 8.34 7.73
C PHE A 75 -2.84 9.23 8.96
N ARG A 76 -3.81 9.11 9.88
CA ARG A 76 -3.79 9.85 11.15
C ARG A 76 -2.66 9.43 12.09
N ARG A 77 -2.29 8.15 12.12
CA ARG A 77 -1.24 7.67 13.03
C ARG A 77 0.15 8.06 12.55
N LEU A 78 0.38 7.98 11.24
CA LEU A 78 1.69 8.21 10.62
C LEU A 78 1.87 9.65 10.11
N GLN A 79 0.84 10.50 10.22
CA GLN A 79 0.86 11.88 9.72
C GLN A 79 1.33 11.97 8.26
N ILE A 80 0.78 11.11 7.40
CA ILE A 80 1.24 11.02 5.99
C ILE A 80 0.81 12.26 5.20
N ASP A 81 1.78 12.99 4.65
CA ASP A 81 1.54 14.14 3.78
C ASP A 81 1.17 13.77 2.33
N ILE A 82 1.78 12.69 1.83
CA ILE A 82 1.66 12.27 0.41
C ILE A 82 1.34 10.77 0.34
N VAL A 83 0.24 10.44 -0.34
CA VAL A 83 -0.24 9.08 -0.56
C VAL A 83 -0.24 8.77 -2.06
N HIS A 84 0.44 7.70 -2.44
CA HIS A 84 0.41 7.15 -3.79
C HIS A 84 -0.42 5.87 -3.80
N THR A 85 -1.54 5.88 -4.54
CA THR A 85 -2.40 4.72 -4.67
C THR A 85 -2.14 4.01 -6.00
N HIS A 86 -1.89 2.71 -5.91
CA HIS A 86 -1.57 1.85 -7.05
C HIS A 86 -2.52 0.66 -7.05
N ASN A 87 -3.81 0.98 -7.18
CA ASN A 87 -4.86 0.00 -7.39
C ASN A 87 -5.50 0.26 -8.74
N PRO A 88 -5.46 -0.68 -9.67
CA PRO A 88 -6.42 -0.63 -10.74
C PRO A 88 -7.78 -1.06 -10.16
N LYS A 89 -8.62 -0.09 -9.75
CA LYS A 89 -10.09 -0.23 -9.81
C LYS A 89 -10.73 0.34 -11.12
N PRO A 90 -10.06 0.44 -12.31
CA PRO A 90 -10.71 0.96 -13.52
C PRO A 90 -11.68 -0.05 -14.16
N GLY A 91 -11.89 -1.24 -13.60
CA GLY A 91 -12.92 -2.17 -14.11
C GLY A 91 -14.36 -1.79 -13.77
N LEU A 92 -14.60 -0.93 -12.76
CA LEU A 92 -15.97 -0.56 -12.34
C LEU A 92 -16.48 0.74 -13.00
N TYR A 93 -15.58 1.57 -13.53
CA TYR A 93 -15.91 2.84 -14.19
C TYR A 93 -15.61 2.81 -15.70
N GLY A 94 -15.24 1.66 -16.25
CA GLY A 94 -14.81 1.50 -17.63
C GLY A 94 -15.86 0.85 -18.52
N ARG A 95 -17.06 1.43 -18.57
CA ARG A 95 -17.88 1.58 -19.79
C ARG A 95 -18.60 2.92 -19.73
#